data_AF-E8LIT1-F1
#
_entry.id   AF-E8LIT1-F1
#
_cell.length_a   1.000
_cell.length_b   1.000
_cell.length_c   1.000
_cell.angle_alpha   90.00
_cell.angle_beta   90.00
_cell.angle_gamma   90.00
#
_symmetry.space_group_name_H-M   'P 1'
#
loop_
_entity.id
_entity.type
_entity.pdbx_description
1 polymer ?
#
loop_
_entity_poly.entity_id
_entity_poly.type
_entity_poly.pdbx_seq_one_letter_code
_entity_poly.pdbx_strand_id
1 'polypeptide(L)'
;MAESIEIKGLTPDENNTLKILTYFYFQMNHVDSANRGAKAILALNPKDIWAKAMLILCADNKEEYEKVLSLSDEINEFSQDKDIYRSVYLLRARALIKTGREAEANAMINNLREKV
;
A
#
# COMPACT_ATOMS: atom_id res chain seq x y z
N MET A 1 22.61 30.78 -9.09
CA MET A 1 21.56 30.03 -9.79
C MET A 1 21.64 28.61 -9.28
N ALA A 2 20.62 28.12 -8.58
CA ALA A 2 20.60 26.73 -8.11
C ALA A 2 20.21 25.85 -9.30
N GLU A 3 21.09 24.92 -9.68
CA GLU A 3 20.75 23.88 -10.66
C GLU A 3 19.58 23.06 -10.10
N SER A 4 18.45 23.10 -10.80
CA SER A 4 17.38 22.13 -10.59
C SER A 4 17.92 20.76 -10.97
N ILE A 5 18.14 19.90 -9.99
CA ILE A 5 18.45 18.49 -10.22
C ILE A 5 17.21 17.89 -10.90
N GLU A 6 17.25 17.73 -12.21
CA GLU A 6 16.28 16.87 -12.91
C GLU A 6 16.49 15.45 -12.40
N ILE A 7 15.59 15.00 -11.52
CA ILE A 7 15.53 13.59 -11.12
C ILE A 7 15.09 12.84 -12.37
N LYS A 8 16.05 12.25 -13.08
CA LYS A 8 15.78 11.34 -14.18
C LYS A 8 14.91 10.20 -13.63
N GLY A 9 13.66 10.15 -14.05
CA GLY A 9 12.74 9.08 -13.68
C GLY A 9 13.26 7.71 -14.12
N LEU A 10 12.84 6.66 -13.42
CA LEU A 10 13.12 5.29 -13.85
C LEU A 10 12.39 4.98 -15.16
N THR A 11 13.04 4.20 -16.01
CA THR A 11 12.36 3.54 -17.13
C THR A 11 11.27 2.60 -16.61
N PRO A 12 10.27 2.23 -17.44
CA PRO A 12 9.24 1.28 -17.04
C PRO A 12 9.82 -0.06 -16.52
N ASP A 13 10.88 -0.56 -17.14
CA ASP A 13 11.54 -1.81 -16.75
C ASP A 13 12.27 -1.70 -15.41
N GLU A 14 12.98 -0.60 -15.17
CA GLU A 14 13.61 -0.33 -13.88
C GLU A 14 12.57 -0.17 -12.76
N ASN A 15 11.45 0.52 -13.04
CA ASN A 15 10.35 0.64 -12.07
C ASN A 15 9.73 -0.72 -11.75
N ASN A 16 9.48 -1.55 -12.78
CA ASN A 16 8.94 -2.90 -12.59
C ASN A 16 9.92 -3.79 -11.80
N THR A 17 11.22 -3.69 -12.10
CA THR A 17 12.27 -4.42 -11.37
C THR A 17 12.29 -4.02 -9.89
N LEU A 18 12.15 -2.72 -9.60
CA LEU A 18 12.09 -2.22 -8.23
C LEU A 18 10.84 -2.73 -7.49
N LYS A 19 9.67 -2.81 -8.17
CA LYS A 19 8.45 -3.41 -7.59
C LYS A 19 8.65 -4.88 -7.25
N ILE A 20 9.21 -5.65 -8.18
CA ILE A 20 9.50 -7.08 -7.99
C ILE A 20 10.45 -7.28 -6.81
N LEU A 21 11.56 -6.54 -6.76
CA LEU A 21 12.53 -6.62 -5.67
C LEU A 21 11.89 -6.25 -4.32
N THR A 22 11.10 -5.18 -4.29
CA THR A 22 10.36 -4.72 -3.11
C THR A 22 9.44 -5.82 -2.58
N TYR A 23 8.69 -6.47 -3.47
CA TYR A 23 7.82 -7.58 -3.12
C TYR A 23 8.60 -8.79 -2.59
N PHE A 24 9.72 -9.15 -3.23
CA PHE A 24 10.59 -10.24 -2.74
C PHE A 24 11.14 -9.97 -1.35
N TYR A 25 11.57 -8.73 -1.05
CA TYR A 25 11.97 -8.38 0.32
C TYR A 25 10.85 -8.63 1.32
N PHE A 26 9.60 -8.31 0.97
CA PHE A 26 8.47 -8.58 1.85
C PHE A 26 8.25 -10.08 2.05
N GLN A 27 8.27 -10.87 0.96
CA GLN A 27 8.10 -12.33 1.03
C GLN A 27 9.19 -13.01 1.87
N MET A 28 10.40 -12.46 1.89
CA MET A 28 11.52 -12.91 2.73
C MET A 28 11.47 -12.39 4.17
N ASN A 29 10.36 -11.74 4.58
CA ASN A 29 10.21 -11.09 5.89
C ASN A 29 11.21 -9.94 6.16
N HIS A 30 11.87 -9.40 5.11
CA HIS A 30 12.68 -8.19 5.19
C HIS A 30 11.81 -6.93 5.01
N VAL A 31 10.86 -6.77 5.93
CA VAL A 31 9.76 -5.79 5.81
C VAL A 31 10.25 -4.35 5.78
N ASP A 32 11.35 -4.03 6.48
CA ASP A 32 11.98 -2.70 6.40
C ASP A 32 12.56 -2.38 5.02
N SER A 33 13.14 -3.38 4.36
CA SER A 33 13.64 -3.22 2.99
C SER A 33 12.51 -3.06 1.99
N ALA A 34 11.42 -3.82 2.16
CA ALA A 34 10.20 -3.62 1.36
C ALA A 34 9.59 -2.23 1.58
N ASN A 35 9.53 -1.76 2.83
CA ASN A 35 9.03 -0.42 3.14
C ASN A 35 9.87 0.68 2.47
N ARG A 36 11.20 0.55 2.49
CA ARG A 36 12.12 1.47 1.79
C ARG A 36 11.93 1.43 0.27
N GLY A 37 11.78 0.25 -0.32
CA GLY A 37 11.54 0.09 -1.76
C GLY A 37 10.24 0.77 -2.21
N ALA A 38 9.14 0.55 -1.47
CA ALA A 38 7.86 1.19 -1.74
C ALA A 38 7.94 2.73 -1.61
N LYS A 39 8.63 3.25 -0.58
CA LYS A 39 8.89 4.69 -0.43
C LYS A 39 9.71 5.27 -1.59
N ALA A 40 10.72 4.54 -2.08
CA ALA A 40 11.52 4.97 -3.22
C ALA A 40 10.67 5.08 -4.49
N ILE A 41 9.77 4.11 -4.73
CA ILE A 41 8.83 4.17 -5.86
C ILE A 41 7.91 5.40 -5.72
N LEU A 42 7.38 5.67 -4.52
CA LEU A 42 6.52 6.84 -4.29
C LEU A 42 7.24 8.18 -4.40
N ALA A 43 8.54 8.23 -4.08
CA ALA A 43 9.34 9.43 -4.28
C ALA A 43 9.47 9.79 -5.77
N LEU A 44 9.46 8.79 -6.65
CA LEU A 44 9.53 8.97 -8.12
C LEU A 44 8.14 9.15 -8.73
N ASN A 45 7.14 8.43 -8.23
CA ASN A 45 5.75 8.51 -8.64
C ASN A 45 4.81 8.48 -7.43
N PRO A 46 4.42 9.64 -6.89
CA PRO A 46 3.55 9.73 -5.71
C PRO A 46 2.15 9.12 -5.90
N LYS A 47 1.73 8.90 -7.15
CA LYS A 47 0.42 8.31 -7.49
C LYS A 47 0.47 6.80 -7.73
N ASP A 48 1.61 6.14 -7.51
CA ASP A 48 1.73 4.70 -7.72
C ASP A 48 0.92 3.92 -6.68
N ILE A 49 -0.26 3.42 -7.09
CA ILE A 49 -1.19 2.70 -6.21
C ILE A 49 -0.61 1.39 -5.69
N TRP A 50 0.27 0.74 -6.44
CA TRP A 50 0.92 -0.49 -6.00
C TRP A 50 1.87 -0.20 -4.84
N ALA A 51 2.66 0.86 -4.94
CA ALA A 51 3.59 1.24 -3.87
C ALA A 51 2.86 1.73 -2.61
N LYS A 52 1.75 2.48 -2.76
CA LYS A 52 0.87 2.82 -1.63
C LYS A 52 0.34 1.55 -0.94
N ALA A 53 -0.16 0.58 -1.70
CA ALA A 53 -0.67 -0.68 -1.14
C ALA A 53 0.43 -1.51 -0.46
N MET A 54 1.64 -1.51 -1.01
CA MET A 54 2.80 -2.18 -0.40
C MET A 54 3.17 -1.58 0.96
N LEU A 55 3.04 -0.25 1.15
CA LEU A 55 3.23 0.37 2.47
C LEU A 55 2.17 -0.06 3.48
N ILE A 56 0.91 -0.17 3.06
CA ILE A 56 -0.19 -0.69 3.90
C ILE A 56 0.11 -2.12 4.32
N LEU A 57 0.51 -2.97 3.37
CA LEU A 57 0.87 -4.36 3.64
C LEU A 57 2.08 -4.47 4.59
N CYS A 58 3.09 -3.62 4.44
CA CYS A 58 4.22 -3.57 5.38
C CYS A 58 3.78 -3.14 6.79
N ALA A 59 2.87 -2.17 6.91
CA ALA A 59 2.35 -1.71 8.20
C ALA A 59 1.52 -2.82 8.88
N ASP A 60 0.67 -3.54 8.13
CA ASP A 60 -0.11 -4.66 8.66
C ASP A 60 0.79 -5.79 9.18
N ASN A 61 1.84 -6.15 8.43
CA ASN A 61 2.80 -7.17 8.84
C ASN A 61 3.54 -6.81 10.13
N LYS A 62 3.75 -5.51 10.38
CA LYS A 62 4.34 -4.99 11.62
C LYS A 62 3.33 -4.75 12.74
N GLU A 63 2.06 -5.09 12.52
CA GLU A 63 0.95 -4.83 13.45
C GLU A 63 0.76 -3.33 13.77
N GLU A 64 1.20 -2.45 12.88
CA GLU A 64 1.02 -1.00 12.96
C GLU A 64 -0.40 -0.62 12.51
N TYR A 65 -1.44 -1.14 13.17
CA TYR A 65 -2.82 -1.10 12.67
C TYR A 65 -3.38 0.31 12.51
N GLU A 66 -3.09 1.25 13.41
CA GLU A 66 -3.50 2.65 13.24
C GLU A 66 -2.92 3.29 11.98
N LYS A 67 -1.71 2.88 11.60
CA LYS A 67 -1.06 3.32 10.38
C LYS A 67 -1.66 2.65 9.15
N VAL A 68 -2.07 1.38 9.25
CA VAL A 68 -2.87 0.73 8.19
C VAL A 68 -4.14 1.53 7.92
N LEU A 69 -4.84 1.96 8.98
CA LEU A 69 -6.02 2.81 8.85
C LEU A 69 -5.66 4.15 8.18
N SER A 70 -4.70 4.90 8.72
CA SER A 70 -4.29 6.18 8.13
C SER A 70 -3.87 6.08 6.65
N LEU A 71 -3.08 5.07 6.29
CA LEU A 71 -2.63 4.86 4.91
C LEU A 71 -3.74 4.40 3.96
N SER A 72 -4.87 3.90 4.49
CA SER A 72 -6.00 3.39 3.71
C SER A 72 -7.25 4.28 3.81
N ASP A 73 -7.13 5.50 4.34
CA ASP A 73 -8.28 6.41 4.49
C ASP A 73 -8.87 6.80 3.13
N GLU A 74 -8.02 7.04 2.13
CA GLU A 74 -8.44 7.30 0.75
C GLU A 74 -8.56 6.00 -0.07
N ILE A 75 -9.27 5.00 0.46
CA ILE A 75 -9.34 3.65 -0.14
C ILE A 75 -9.84 3.62 -1.60
N ASN A 76 -10.63 4.61 -2.01
CA ASN A 76 -11.13 4.70 -3.38
C ASN A 76 -10.02 5.01 -4.40
N GLU A 77 -8.85 5.50 -3.98
CA GLU A 77 -7.69 5.68 -4.86
C GLU A 77 -7.24 4.37 -5.51
N PHE A 78 -7.47 3.24 -4.84
CA PHE A 78 -7.08 1.91 -5.35
C PHE A 78 -8.08 1.34 -6.35
N SER A 79 -9.25 1.96 -6.55
CA SER A 79 -10.37 1.41 -7.34
C SER A 79 -10.05 1.12 -8.82
N GLN A 80 -8.96 1.69 -9.36
CA GLN A 80 -8.48 1.41 -10.70
C GLN A 80 -7.94 -0.02 -10.88
N ASP A 81 -7.51 -0.66 -9.78
CA ASP A 81 -7.05 -2.04 -9.75
C ASP A 81 -7.89 -2.81 -8.73
N LYS A 82 -8.76 -3.69 -9.22
CA LYS A 82 -9.73 -4.43 -8.39
C LYS A 82 -9.05 -5.34 -7.36
N ASP A 83 -7.90 -5.92 -7.68
CA ASP A 83 -7.20 -6.85 -6.82
C ASP A 83 -6.48 -6.11 -5.69
N ILE A 84 -5.84 -4.99 -6.02
CA ILE A 84 -5.24 -4.10 -5.01
C ILE A 84 -6.34 -3.50 -4.14
N TYR A 85 -7.40 -2.98 -4.73
CA TYR A 85 -8.54 -2.41 -4.00
C TYR A 85 -9.09 -3.41 -2.98
N ARG A 86 -9.39 -4.64 -3.40
CA ARG A 86 -9.90 -5.69 -2.51
C ARG A 86 -8.91 -6.02 -1.40
N SER A 87 -7.63 -6.15 -1.73
CA SER A 87 -6.56 -6.43 -0.76
C SER A 87 -6.47 -5.35 0.32
N VAL A 88 -6.41 -4.08 -0.09
CA VAL A 88 -6.37 -2.94 0.85
C VAL A 88 -7.63 -2.87 1.70
N TYR A 89 -8.80 -3.17 1.12
CA TYR A 89 -10.07 -3.20 1.82
C TYR A 89 -10.10 -4.23 2.95
N LEU A 90 -9.57 -5.44 2.69
CA LEU A 90 -9.47 -6.49 3.70
C LEU A 90 -8.42 -6.17 4.79
N LEU A 91 -7.29 -5.56 4.42
CA LEU A 91 -6.28 -5.10 5.39
C LEU A 91 -6.85 -4.01 6.30
N ARG A 92 -7.58 -3.04 5.76
CA ARG A 92 -8.27 -2.01 6.56
C ARG A 92 -9.30 -2.62 7.50
N ALA A 93 -10.14 -3.53 7.01
CA ALA A 93 -11.13 -4.23 7.85
C ALA A 93 -10.46 -5.01 8.99
N ARG A 94 -9.33 -5.69 8.72
CA ARG A 94 -8.52 -6.36 9.75
C ARG A 94 -7.99 -5.37 10.79
N ALA A 95 -7.44 -4.23 10.36
CA ALA A 95 -6.94 -3.21 11.27
C ALA A 95 -8.06 -2.60 12.15
N LEU A 96 -9.27 -2.42 11.61
CA LEU A 96 -10.45 -2.01 12.37
C LEU A 96 -10.78 -3.02 13.47
N ILE A 97 -10.80 -4.32 13.17
CA ILE A 97 -11.02 -5.37 14.17
C ILE A 97 -9.94 -5.32 15.27
N LYS A 98 -8.67 -5.22 14.87
CA LYS A 98 -7.53 -5.21 15.79
C LYS A 98 -7.47 -3.98 16.70
N THR A 99 -8.11 -2.89 16.31
CA THR A 99 -8.23 -1.65 17.09
C THR A 99 -9.56 -1.55 17.85
N GLY A 100 -10.37 -2.61 17.87
CA GLY A 100 -11.64 -2.67 18.60
C GLY A 100 -12.84 -2.04 17.88
N ARG A 101 -12.68 -1.65 16.60
CA ARG A 101 -13.71 -1.02 15.76
C ARG A 101 -14.46 -2.05 14.90
N GLU A 102 -14.88 -3.15 15.51
CA GLU A 102 -15.45 -4.31 14.81
C GLU A 102 -16.75 -3.99 14.06
N ALA A 103 -17.59 -3.11 14.60
CA ALA A 103 -18.82 -2.68 13.93
C ALA A 103 -18.54 -2.02 12.56
N GLU A 104 -17.51 -1.18 12.49
CA GLU A 104 -17.08 -0.53 11.25
C GLU A 104 -16.49 -1.55 10.26
N ALA A 105 -15.71 -2.53 10.78
CA ALA A 105 -15.17 -3.61 9.96
C ALA A 105 -16.29 -4.45 9.32
N ASN A 106 -17.34 -4.78 10.07
CA ASN A 106 -18.47 -5.55 9.57
C ASN A 106 -19.27 -4.79 8.52
N ALA A 107 -19.55 -3.50 8.76
CA ALA A 107 -20.19 -2.64 7.76
C ALA A 107 -19.37 -2.57 6.47
N MET A 108 -18.05 -2.44 6.60
CA MET A 108 -17.10 -2.45 5.50
C MET A 108 -17.18 -3.78 4.72
N ILE A 109 -17.00 -4.93 5.37
CA ILE A 109 -17.03 -6.25 4.72
C ILE A 109 -18.35 -6.52 4.00
N ASN A 110 -19.49 -6.10 4.57
CA ASN A 110 -20.80 -6.25 3.93
C ASN A 110 -20.90 -5.42 2.65
N ASN A 111 -20.45 -4.15 2.67
CA ASN A 111 -20.41 -3.29 1.49
C ASN A 111 -19.51 -3.85 0.37
N LEU A 112 -18.44 -4.57 0.70
CA LEU A 112 -17.59 -5.21 -0.30
C LEU A 112 -18.29 -6.37 -1.01
N ARG A 113 -19.06 -7.18 -0.27
CA ARG A 113 -19.81 -8.32 -0.83
C ARG A 113 -20.91 -7.89 -1.80
N GLU A 114 -21.50 -6.72 -1.60
CA GLU A 114 -22.54 -6.17 -2.47
C GLU A 114 -21.99 -5.58 -3.78
N LYS A 115 -20.67 -5.35 -3.87
CA LYS A 115 -19.99 -4.74 -5.03
C LYS A 115 -19.24 -5.73 -5.92
N VAL A 116 -19.18 -7.00 -5.54
CA VAL A 116 -18.52 -8.11 -6.28
C VAL A 116 -19.60 -9.00 -6.87
#